data_AF-A0A7W2G326-F1
#
_entry.id   AF-A0A7W2G326-F1
#
_cell.length_a   1.000
_cell.length_b   1.000
_cell.length_c   1.000
_cell.angle_alpha   90.00
_cell.angle_beta   90.00
_cell.angle_gamma   90.00
#
_symmetry.space_group_name_H-M   'P 1'
#
loop_
_entity.id
_entity.type
_entity.pdbx_description
1 polymer ?
#
loop_
_entity_poly.entity_id
_entity_poly.type
_entity_poly.pdbx_seq_one_letter_code
_entity_poly.pdbx_strand_id
1 'polypeptide(L)'
;MFLNQLESGNKELFLKVCVLASLSNGVLAEQEKEMIQAYCREMDIAEHMPDCDNSIEEIVEKLAKSTTNTEKNIILLEILGMLKVDGSYDNYEKKFMENLAKGLQVKEGMLNKINILLDKYTAVYKEMYDTICE
;
A
#
# COMPACT_ATOMS: atom_id res chain seq x y z
N MET A 1 -7.35 4.01 1.63
CA MET A 1 -8.21 4.15 2.81
C MET A 1 -7.38 4.28 4.10
N PHE A 2 -7.84 5.10 5.05
CA PHE A 2 -7.15 5.44 6.29
C PHE A 2 -5.81 6.18 6.16
N LEU A 3 -5.37 6.57 4.96
CA LEU A 3 -4.09 7.25 4.75
C LEU A 3 -4.06 8.65 5.38
N ASN A 4 -5.23 9.26 5.56
CA ASN A 4 -5.39 10.51 6.31
C ASN A 4 -4.94 10.42 7.78
N GLN A 5 -4.77 9.21 8.33
CA GLN A 5 -4.26 8.99 9.69
C GLN A 5 -2.74 8.87 9.77
N LEU A 6 -2.02 8.90 8.63
CA LEU A 6 -0.57 8.92 8.64
C LEU A 6 -0.07 10.28 9.14
N GLU A 7 0.94 10.25 10.01
CA GLU A 7 1.65 11.46 10.42
C GLU A 7 2.34 12.11 9.23
N SER A 8 2.45 13.44 9.24
CA SER A 8 2.96 14.23 8.11
C SER A 8 4.32 13.72 7.57
N GLY A 9 5.25 13.33 8.46
CA GLY A 9 6.55 12.81 8.08
C GLY A 9 6.54 11.41 7.44
N ASN A 10 5.46 10.64 7.63
CA ASN A 10 5.34 9.27 7.11
C ASN A 10 4.64 9.21 5.75
N LYS A 11 3.87 10.24 5.38
CA LYS A 11 3.14 10.33 4.10
C LYS A 11 4.08 10.21 2.90
N GLU A 12 5.18 10.96 2.92
CA GLU A 12 6.20 10.92 1.85
C GLU A 12 6.85 9.54 1.72
N LEU A 13 7.20 8.94 2.86
CA LEU A 13 7.80 7.60 2.90
C LEU A 13 6.83 6.55 2.36
N PHE A 14 5.54 6.65 2.68
CA PHE A 14 4.50 5.77 2.13
C PHE A 14 4.41 5.87 0.61
N LEU A 15 4.42 7.08 0.03
CA LEU A 15 4.39 7.23 -1.43
C LEU A 15 5.60 6.57 -2.10
N LYS A 16 6.79 6.69 -1.51
CA LYS A 16 8.00 6.02 -2.03
C LYS A 16 7.85 4.50 -2.02
N VAL A 17 7.21 3.93 -1.00
CA VAL A 17 6.89 2.49 -1.00
C VAL A 17 5.92 2.14 -2.13
N CYS A 18 4.90 2.98 -2.40
CA CYS A 18 3.97 2.75 -3.51
C CYS A 18 4.71 2.68 -4.85
N VAL A 19 5.59 3.65 -5.12
CA VAL A 19 6.38 3.68 -6.36
C VAL A 19 7.26 2.44 -6.48
N LEU A 20 7.99 2.08 -5.41
CA LEU A 20 8.87 0.90 -5.42
C LEU A 20 8.09 -0.41 -5.56
N ALA A 21 6.88 -0.50 -5.00
CA ALA A 21 5.99 -1.66 -5.16
C ALA A 21 5.50 -1.79 -6.61
N SER A 22 5.12 -0.67 -7.22
CA SER A 22 4.63 -0.58 -8.60
C SER A 22 5.71 -0.89 -9.63
N LEU A 23 6.96 -0.49 -9.37
CA LEU A 23 8.11 -0.74 -10.25
C LEU A 23 8.62 -2.19 -10.23
N SER A 24 7.91 -3.12 -9.59
CA SER A 24 8.31 -4.54 -9.53
C SER A 24 8.42 -5.21 -10.91
N ASN A 25 7.71 -4.70 -11.92
CA ASN A 25 7.78 -5.12 -13.33
C ASN A 25 8.64 -4.21 -14.23
N GLY A 26 9.23 -3.14 -13.68
CA GLY A 26 10.11 -2.19 -14.37
C GLY A 26 9.42 -1.06 -15.16
N VAL A 27 8.08 -0.97 -15.17
CA VAL A 27 7.35 0.11 -15.85
C VAL A 27 6.18 0.58 -15.00
N LEU A 28 6.17 1.88 -14.66
CA LEU A 28 5.03 2.48 -13.98
C LEU A 28 3.88 2.74 -14.98
N ALA A 29 2.79 1.99 -14.84
CA ALA A 29 1.59 2.17 -15.66
C ALA A 29 0.83 3.45 -15.28
N GLU A 30 0.03 3.99 -16.21
CA GLU A 30 -0.75 5.22 -15.95
C GLU A 30 -1.75 5.03 -14.80
N GLN A 31 -2.32 3.83 -14.68
CA GLN A 31 -3.23 3.45 -13.59
C GLN A 31 -2.56 3.53 -12.22
N GLU A 32 -1.26 3.22 -12.12
CA GLU A 32 -0.50 3.31 -10.87
C GLU A 32 -0.23 4.77 -10.50
N LYS A 33 0.00 5.64 -11.49
CA LYS A 33 0.10 7.10 -11.26
C LYS A 33 -1.22 7.67 -10.75
N GLU A 34 -2.34 7.32 -11.38
CA GLU A 34 -3.67 7.75 -10.94
C GLU A 34 -3.95 7.30 -9.50
N MET A 35 -3.54 6.09 -9.14
CA MET A 35 -3.67 5.57 -7.78
C MET A 35 -2.81 6.34 -6.78
N ILE A 36 -1.55 6.64 -7.12
CA ILE A 36 -0.65 7.42 -6.27
C ILE A 36 -1.16 8.85 -6.07
N GLN A 37 -1.73 9.47 -7.10
CA GLN A 37 -2.42 10.75 -6.97
C GLN A 37 -3.66 10.65 -6.07
N ALA A 38 -4.43 9.56 -6.17
CA ALA A 38 -5.55 9.31 -5.27
C ALA A 38 -5.10 9.20 -3.80
N TYR A 39 -3.95 8.56 -3.55
CA TYR A 39 -3.35 8.52 -2.22
C TYR A 39 -2.90 9.89 -1.72
N CYS A 40 -2.33 10.74 -2.59
CA CYS A 40 -2.02 12.12 -2.23
C CYS A 40 -3.28 12.89 -1.77
N ARG A 41 -4.37 12.77 -2.52
CA ARG A 41 -5.66 13.38 -2.16
C ARG A 41 -6.20 12.85 -0.84
N GLU A 42 -6.14 11.54 -0.62
CA GLU A 42 -6.60 10.93 0.62
C GLU A 42 -5.77 11.40 1.83
N MET A 43 -4.46 11.56 1.65
CA MET A 43 -3.55 12.07 2.66
C MET A 43 -3.63 13.58 2.87
N ASP A 44 -4.43 14.32 2.11
CA ASP A 44 -4.51 15.79 2.14
C ASP A 44 -3.13 16.44 1.90
N ILE A 45 -2.44 16.01 0.83
CA ILE A 45 -1.17 16.57 0.38
C ILE A 45 -1.23 16.89 -1.13
N ALA A 46 -0.32 17.75 -1.60
CA ALA A 46 -0.22 18.06 -3.01
C ALA A 46 0.10 16.81 -3.83
N GLU A 47 -0.61 16.62 -4.94
CA GLU A 47 -0.36 15.52 -5.87
C GLU A 47 1.04 15.65 -6.46
N HIS A 48 1.83 14.60 -6.31
CA HIS A 48 3.16 14.50 -6.91
C HIS A 48 3.59 13.03 -6.98
N MET A 49 4.66 12.79 -7.73
CA MET A 49 5.38 11.54 -7.71
C MET A 49 6.65 11.70 -6.88
N PRO A 50 6.88 10.90 -5.84
CA PRO A 50 8.10 11.02 -5.06
C PRO A 50 9.30 10.46 -5.84
N ASP A 51 10.43 11.13 -5.70
CA ASP A 51 11.71 10.61 -6.20
C ASP A 51 12.17 9.42 -5.34
N CYS A 52 12.55 8.33 -6.00
CA CYS A 52 12.94 7.06 -5.37
C CYS A 52 14.45 6.81 -5.46
N ASP A 53 15.25 7.76 -4.96
CA ASP A 53 16.71 7.61 -4.88
C ASP A 53 17.15 6.67 -3.75
N ASN A 54 16.26 6.42 -2.77
CA ASN A 54 16.51 5.54 -1.63
C ASN A 54 16.13 4.09 -1.94
N SER A 55 16.85 3.14 -1.33
CA SER A 55 16.44 1.74 -1.40
C SER A 55 15.18 1.48 -0.57
N ILE A 56 14.44 0.41 -0.90
CA ILE A 56 13.26 0.02 -0.13
C ILE A 56 13.62 -0.27 1.33
N GLU A 57 14.80 -0.85 1.58
CA GLU A 57 15.28 -1.15 2.93
C GLU A 57 15.47 0.12 3.77
N GLU A 58 16.05 1.18 3.19
CA GLU A 58 16.23 2.47 3.88
C GLU A 58 14.90 3.13 4.22
N ILE A 59 13.93 3.08 3.29
CA ILE A 59 12.60 3.67 3.49
C ILE A 59 11.85 2.89 4.58
N VAL A 60 11.89 1.56 4.52
CA VAL A 60 11.23 0.69 5.50
C VAL A 60 11.86 0.83 6.89
N GLU A 61 13.18 0.99 6.98
CA GLU A 61 13.84 1.26 8.27
C GLU A 61 13.38 2.59 8.88
N LYS A 62 13.27 3.65 8.07
CA LYS A 62 12.75 4.95 8.51
C LYS A 62 11.32 4.82 9.01
N LEU A 63 10.44 4.22 8.19
CA LEU A 63 9.05 3.96 8.56
C LEU A 63 8.94 3.17 9.86
N ALA A 64 9.73 2.09 10.03
CA ALA A 64 9.68 1.24 11.22
C ALA A 64 9.94 2.02 12.52
N LYS A 65 10.74 3.10 12.47
CA LYS A 65 11.09 3.97 13.60
C LYS A 65 10.10 5.13 13.79
N SER A 66 9.56 5.68 12.71
CA SER A 66 8.72 6.88 12.74
C SER A 66 7.22 6.62 12.79
N THR A 67 6.78 5.37 12.59
CA THR A 67 5.36 4.99 12.57
C THR A 67 4.91 4.30 13.85
N THR A 68 3.67 4.57 14.24
CA THR A 68 2.96 3.78 15.24
C THR A 68 2.54 2.41 14.69
N ASN A 69 2.15 1.47 15.57
CA ASN A 69 1.59 0.18 15.12
C ASN A 69 0.34 0.36 14.24
N THR A 70 -0.44 1.41 14.47
CA THR A 70 -1.61 1.73 13.65
C THR A 70 -1.18 2.15 12.25
N GLU A 71 -0.25 3.11 12.13
CA GLU A 71 0.27 3.55 10.83
C GLU A 71 0.94 2.41 10.04
N LYS A 72 1.69 1.53 10.71
CA LYS A 72 2.26 0.34 10.07
C LYS A 72 1.21 -0.57 9.45
N ASN A 73 0.09 -0.76 10.15
CA ASN A 73 -1.02 -1.58 9.65
C ASN A 73 -1.77 -0.89 8.50
N ILE A 74 -1.90 0.45 8.55
CA ILE A 74 -2.47 1.24 7.44
C ILE A 74 -1.58 1.11 6.21
N ILE A 75 -0.28 1.35 6.32
CA ILE A 75 0.68 1.19 5.23
C ILE A 75 0.59 -0.22 4.64
N LEU A 76 0.56 -1.25 5.50
CA LEU A 76 0.46 -2.63 5.04
C LEU A 76 -0.84 -2.95 4.30
N LEU A 77 -1.97 -2.42 4.79
CA LEU A 77 -3.28 -2.56 4.15
C LEU A 77 -3.29 -1.91 2.76
N GLU A 78 -2.80 -0.68 2.67
CA GLU A 78 -2.90 0.12 1.45
C GLU A 78 -1.97 -0.39 0.35
N ILE A 79 -0.73 -0.75 0.69
CA ILE A 79 0.19 -1.36 -0.28
C ILE A 79 -0.33 -2.72 -0.75
N LEU A 80 -0.91 -3.54 0.14
CA LEU A 80 -1.51 -4.80 -0.27
C LEU A 80 -2.74 -4.58 -1.17
N GLY A 81 -3.56 -3.58 -0.86
CA GLY A 81 -4.70 -3.18 -1.68
C GLY A 81 -4.26 -2.77 -3.09
N MET A 82 -3.20 -1.96 -3.18
CA MET A 82 -2.59 -1.55 -4.45
C MET A 82 -2.16 -2.73 -5.31
N LEU A 83 -1.37 -3.66 -4.75
CA LEU A 83 -0.84 -4.81 -5.49
C LEU A 83 -1.96 -5.74 -5.97
N LYS A 84 -3.03 -5.90 -5.20
CA LYS A 84 -4.14 -6.81 -5.56
C LYS A 84 -5.13 -6.22 -6.57
N VAL A 85 -4.96 -4.97 -7.03
CA VAL A 85 -5.94 -4.29 -7.90
C VAL A 85 -6.09 -4.99 -9.26
N ASP A 86 -5.04 -5.61 -9.78
CA ASP A 86 -5.09 -6.35 -11.04
C ASP A 86 -5.81 -7.71 -10.92
N GLY A 87 -6.21 -8.10 -9.69
CA GLY A 87 -6.86 -9.37 -9.38
C GLY A 87 -5.90 -10.56 -9.24
N SER A 88 -4.60 -10.32 -9.37
CA SER A 88 -3.54 -11.28 -9.14
C SER A 88 -2.78 -10.93 -7.85
N TYR A 89 -2.24 -11.94 -7.17
CA TYR A 89 -1.36 -11.74 -6.01
C TYR A 89 -0.27 -12.79 -6.09
N ASP A 90 0.75 -12.47 -6.87
CA ASP A 90 1.76 -13.42 -7.31
C ASP A 90 2.84 -13.66 -6.23
N ASN A 91 3.83 -14.49 -6.57
CA ASN A 91 4.89 -14.82 -5.61
C ASN A 91 5.88 -13.67 -5.37
N TYR A 92 6.08 -12.78 -6.34
CA TYR A 92 6.92 -11.59 -6.20
C TYR A 92 6.26 -10.57 -5.26
N GLU A 93 4.98 -10.30 -5.46
CA GLU A 93 4.18 -9.41 -4.62
C GLU A 93 4.04 -9.95 -3.19
N LYS A 94 3.80 -11.26 -3.03
CA LYS A 94 3.83 -11.92 -1.72
C LYS A 94 5.15 -11.70 -1.00
N LYS A 95 6.26 -11.94 -1.69
CA LYS A 95 7.59 -11.76 -1.12
C LYS A 95 7.86 -10.30 -0.77
N PHE A 96 7.43 -9.36 -1.62
CA PHE A 96 7.53 -7.93 -1.34
C PHE A 96 6.77 -7.58 -0.04
N MET A 97 5.53 -8.03 0.08
CA MET A 97 4.69 -7.78 1.25
C MET A 97 5.22 -8.44 2.52
N GLU A 98 5.76 -9.66 2.44
CA GLU A 98 6.41 -10.32 3.56
C GLU A 98 7.65 -9.55 4.04
N ASN A 99 8.47 -9.07 3.10
CA ASN A 99 9.65 -8.24 3.41
C ASN A 99 9.24 -6.91 4.03
N LEU A 100 8.21 -6.25 3.47
CA LEU A 100 7.67 -4.99 3.99
C LEU A 100 7.13 -5.18 5.41
N ALA A 101 6.30 -6.21 5.64
CA ALA A 101 5.76 -6.54 6.97
C ALA A 101 6.89 -6.78 7.98
N LYS A 102 7.89 -7.58 7.61
CA LYS A 102 9.05 -7.88 8.46
C LYS A 102 9.85 -6.62 8.78
N GLY A 103 10.14 -5.79 7.78
CA GLY A 103 10.92 -4.57 7.96
C GLY A 103 10.20 -3.50 8.78
N LEU A 104 8.88 -3.37 8.61
CA LEU A 104 8.04 -2.51 9.45
C LEU A 104 7.90 -3.04 10.89
N GLN A 105 8.27 -4.31 11.13
CA GLN A 105 8.11 -5.00 12.41
C GLN A 105 6.64 -5.10 12.84
N VAL A 106 5.75 -5.41 11.88
CA VAL A 106 4.34 -5.64 12.21
C VAL A 106 4.17 -6.93 13.00
N LYS A 107 3.11 -6.98 13.81
CA LYS A 107 2.77 -8.17 14.60
C LYS A 107 2.60 -9.38 13.67
N GLU A 108 3.14 -10.51 14.10
CA GLU A 108 2.98 -11.79 13.40
C GLU A 108 1.51 -12.09 13.12
N GLY A 109 1.23 -12.60 11.91
CA GLY A 109 -0.12 -12.91 11.43
C GLY A 109 -0.95 -11.70 11.00
N MET A 110 -0.49 -10.46 11.22
CA MET A 110 -1.24 -9.25 10.82
C MET A 110 -1.39 -9.16 9.30
N LEU A 111 -0.31 -9.41 8.53
CA LEU A 111 -0.36 -9.42 7.07
C LEU A 111 -1.44 -10.38 6.54
N ASN A 112 -1.44 -11.61 7.04
CA ASN A 112 -2.43 -12.63 6.64
C ASN A 112 -3.86 -12.19 7.01
N LYS A 113 -4.05 -11.62 8.21
CA LYS A 113 -5.36 -11.12 8.64
C LYS A 113 -5.86 -10.00 7.73
N ILE A 114 -5.00 -9.05 7.38
CA ILE A 114 -5.31 -7.96 6.45
C ILE A 114 -5.65 -8.52 5.07
N ASN A 115 -4.87 -9.48 4.55
CA ASN A 115 -5.16 -10.11 3.27
C ASN A 115 -6.56 -10.75 3.24
N ILE A 116 -6.91 -11.54 4.27
CA ILE A 116 -8.24 -12.17 4.36
C ILE A 116 -9.37 -11.12 4.43
N LEU A 117 -9.14 -10.00 5.11
CA LEU A 117 -10.13 -8.92 5.20
C LEU A 117 -10.30 -8.20 3.86
N LEU A 118 -9.21 -7.95 3.14
CA LEU A 118 -9.27 -7.38 1.79
C LEU A 118 -9.99 -8.32 0.82
N ASP A 119 -9.72 -9.63 0.84
CA ASP A 119 -10.41 -10.60 -0.02
C ASP A 119 -11.94 -10.57 0.22
N LYS A 120 -12.36 -10.44 1.48
CA LYS A 120 -13.79 -10.28 1.82
C LYS A 120 -14.35 -8.94 1.37
N TYR A 121 -13.61 -7.85 1.57
CA TYR A 121 -14.01 -6.52 1.13
C TYR A 121 -14.23 -6.49 -0.38
N THR A 122 -13.30 -7.03 -1.16
CA THR A 122 -13.40 -7.11 -2.62
C THR A 122 -14.59 -7.95 -3.08
N ALA A 123 -14.87 -9.08 -2.42
CA ALA A 123 -16.03 -9.91 -2.72
C ALA A 123 -17.35 -9.15 -2.50
N VAL A 124 -17.48 -8.45 -1.37
CA VAL A 124 -18.66 -7.63 -1.05
C VAL A 124 -18.80 -6.45 -2.02
N TYR A 125 -17.69 -5.77 -2.33
CA TYR A 125 -17.68 -4.67 -3.29
C TYR A 125 -18.18 -5.12 -4.67
N LYS A 126 -17.73 -6.30 -5.14
CA LYS A 126 -18.19 -6.87 -6.40
C LYS A 126 -19.69 -7.16 -6.38
N GLU A 127 -20.19 -7.79 -5.32
CA GLU A 127 -21.63 -8.06 -5.15
C GLU A 127 -22.46 -6.77 -5.17
N MET A 128 -21.99 -5.71 -4.51
CA MET A 128 -22.63 -4.40 -4.54
C MET A 128 -22.64 -3.80 -5.95
N TYR A 129 -21.51 -3.85 -6.65
CA TYR A 129 -21.40 -3.32 -8.01
C TYR A 129 -22.36 -4.06 -8.96
N ASP A 130 -22.36 -5.39 -8.92
CA ASP A 130 -23.24 -6.22 -9.74
C ASP A 130 -24.72 -5.87 -9.45
N THR A 131 -25.11 -5.73 -8.18
CA THR A 131 -26.49 -5.35 -7.78
C THR A 131 -26.90 -3.96 -8.25
N ILE A 132 -25.99 -2.98 -8.27
CA ILE A 132 -26.29 -1.60 -8.72
C ILE A 132 -26.39 -1.52 -10.25
N CYS A 133 -25.66 -2.38 -10.95
CA CYS A 133 -25.62 -2.42 -12.41
C CYS A 133 -26.66 -3.36 -13.05
N GLU A 134 -27.46 -4.07 -12.25
CA GLU A 134 -28.68 -4.76 -12.67
C GLU A 134 -29.78 -3.77 -13.14
#